data_AF-A0A948BK70-F1
#
_entry.id   AF-A0A948BK70-F1
#
_cell.length_a   1.000
_cell.length_b   1.000
_cell.length_c   1.000
_cell.angle_alpha   90.00
_cell.angle_beta   90.00
_cell.angle_gamma   90.00
#
_symmetry.space_group_name_H-M   'P 1'
#
loop_
_entity.id
_entity.type
_entity.pdbx_description
1 polymer ?
#
loop_
_entity_poly.entity_id
_entity_poly.type
_entity_poly.pdbx_seq_one_letter_code
_entity_poly.pdbx_strand_id
1 'polypeptide(L)'
;MQSETHPKGSVQSPLEGDTSCVAHPEGICYAEHSPWLAAGSFNWTILFFCWLLVSISTMGSLFFSYVMEFAPCVLCWYQRIFLFPLVIILAAGLFPFDNSVVRYALPLAVAGWLTALYHNLLYAGIIPEQIKPCAQGVSCTEEYIDLFGFLTIPMLSFLLFSMIIILLILLMRRISKCKNI
;
A
#
# COMPACT_ATOMS: atom_id res chain seq x y z
N MET A 1 23.12 -29.94 -49.12
CA MET A 1 24.39 -29.26 -49.46
C MET A 1 24.24 -27.80 -49.04
N GLN A 2 24.94 -27.41 -47.98
CA GLN A 2 25.13 -26.02 -47.54
C GLN A 2 25.76 -25.15 -48.65
N SER A 3 25.43 -23.86 -48.66
CA SER A 3 26.39 -22.73 -48.58
C SER A 3 25.61 -21.41 -48.73
N GLU A 4 25.39 -20.64 -47.65
CA GLU A 4 26.19 -19.47 -47.24
C GLU A 4 26.26 -18.39 -48.34
N THR A 5 25.74 -17.16 -48.18
CA THR A 5 26.32 -16.10 -47.33
C THR A 5 25.48 -14.83 -47.56
N HIS A 6 25.05 -14.12 -46.50
CA HIS A 6 24.71 -12.70 -46.60
C HIS A 6 25.59 -11.92 -45.61
N PRO A 7 26.09 -10.72 -45.97
CA PRO A 7 27.29 -10.15 -45.37
C PRO A 7 27.01 -9.18 -44.21
N LYS A 8 28.00 -9.15 -43.32
CA LYS A 8 28.49 -8.06 -42.45
C LYS A 8 27.57 -6.84 -42.22
N GLY A 9 27.18 -6.69 -40.95
CA GLY A 9 27.83 -5.71 -40.08
C GLY A 9 27.18 -4.33 -39.96
N SER A 10 26.61 -4.07 -38.78
CA SER A 10 26.80 -2.80 -38.07
C SER A 10 26.59 -3.02 -36.58
N VAL A 11 27.69 -2.94 -35.84
CA VAL A 11 27.73 -2.79 -34.39
C VAL A 11 27.07 -1.46 -34.03
N GLN A 12 25.98 -1.51 -33.28
CA GLN A 12 25.54 -0.36 -32.49
C GLN A 12 25.05 -0.89 -31.14
N SER A 13 25.80 -0.59 -30.09
CA SER A 13 25.33 -0.61 -28.72
C SER A 13 24.57 0.69 -28.42
N PRO A 14 23.33 0.60 -27.94
CA PRO A 14 22.81 1.56 -26.96
C PRO A 14 22.42 0.78 -25.69
N LEU A 15 23.07 0.94 -24.54
CA LEU A 15 22.83 1.99 -23.54
C LEU A 15 21.37 2.46 -23.46
N GLU A 16 20.88 2.39 -22.22
CA GLU A 16 19.57 2.79 -21.70
C GLU A 16 18.34 1.97 -22.13
N GLY A 17 17.55 1.62 -21.11
CA GLY A 17 16.44 0.71 -21.21
C GLY A 17 15.29 1.26 -22.04
N ASP A 18 14.83 0.42 -22.96
CA ASP A 18 13.55 0.61 -23.63
C ASP A 18 12.78 -0.71 -23.63
N THR A 19 11.58 -0.62 -23.08
CA THR A 19 10.63 -1.73 -22.96
C THR A 19 9.95 -1.89 -24.32
N SER A 20 10.53 -2.69 -25.22
CA SER A 20 9.96 -2.89 -26.56
C SER A 20 8.78 -3.86 -26.50
N CYS A 21 7.58 -3.35 -26.83
CA CYS A 21 6.39 -4.14 -27.11
C CYS A 21 6.36 -4.45 -28.61
N VAL A 22 6.31 -5.72 -29.00
CA VAL A 22 6.16 -6.13 -30.41
C VAL A 22 4.76 -6.70 -30.60
N ALA A 23 3.98 -6.11 -31.51
CA ALA A 23 2.67 -6.60 -31.91
C ALA A 23 2.82 -7.79 -32.87
N HIS A 24 2.20 -8.93 -32.54
CA HIS A 24 2.08 -10.09 -33.44
C HIS A 24 0.69 -10.10 -34.12
N PRO A 25 0.59 -10.48 -35.40
CA PRO A 25 -0.61 -10.33 -36.24
C PRO A 25 -1.81 -11.24 -35.87
N GLU A 26 -1.65 -12.20 -34.95
CA GLU A 26 -2.66 -13.23 -34.67
C GLU A 26 -3.42 -13.02 -33.34
N GLY A 27 -3.29 -11.85 -32.68
CA GLY A 27 -4.19 -11.43 -31.59
C GLY A 27 -4.15 -12.25 -30.30
N ILE A 28 -3.13 -13.10 -30.09
CA ILE A 28 -2.98 -13.87 -28.85
C ILE A 28 -1.61 -13.55 -28.22
N CYS A 29 -1.65 -12.92 -27.04
CA CYS A 29 -0.46 -12.67 -26.23
C CYS A 29 -0.07 -13.93 -25.45
N TYR A 30 0.84 -14.73 -25.99
CA TYR A 30 1.60 -15.70 -25.20
C TYR A 30 3.03 -15.21 -25.01
N ALA A 31 3.49 -15.21 -23.75
CA ALA A 31 4.86 -14.88 -23.38
C ALA A 31 5.72 -16.15 -23.49
N GLU A 32 6.37 -16.36 -24.64
CA GLU A 32 7.38 -17.42 -24.77
C GLU A 32 8.79 -16.84 -24.55
N HIS A 33 9.52 -17.42 -23.60
CA HIS A 33 10.89 -17.09 -23.15
C HIS A 33 11.12 -15.84 -22.28
N SER A 34 10.47 -15.85 -21.11
CA SER A 34 10.98 -15.41 -19.79
C SER A 34 11.81 -14.10 -19.70
N PRO A 35 11.11 -12.95 -19.76
CA PRO A 35 11.30 -11.82 -18.82
C PRO A 35 10.11 -11.68 -17.85
N TRP A 36 9.10 -12.54 -17.97
CA TRP A 36 7.81 -12.44 -17.26
C TRP A 36 7.89 -12.74 -15.75
N LEU A 37 8.99 -13.30 -15.24
CA LEU A 37 9.23 -13.45 -13.80
C LEU A 37 9.62 -12.13 -13.10
N ALA A 38 10.09 -11.12 -13.83
CA ALA A 38 10.56 -9.86 -13.23
C ALA A 38 9.47 -8.77 -13.11
N ALA A 39 8.52 -8.71 -14.05
CA ALA A 39 7.46 -7.69 -14.02
C ALA A 39 6.25 -8.08 -13.15
N GLY A 40 5.90 -9.38 -13.13
CA GLY A 40 4.92 -9.94 -12.20
C GLY A 40 5.42 -9.92 -10.75
N SER A 41 6.69 -10.22 -10.53
CA SER A 41 7.29 -10.20 -9.19
C SER A 41 7.27 -8.81 -8.57
N PHE A 42 7.53 -7.72 -9.32
CA PHE A 42 7.58 -6.38 -8.71
C PHE A 42 6.20 -5.86 -8.26
N ASN A 43 5.14 -6.05 -9.06
CA ASN A 43 3.79 -5.64 -8.62
C ASN A 43 3.29 -6.49 -7.46
N TRP A 44 3.56 -7.81 -7.51
CA TRP A 44 3.29 -8.72 -6.41
C TRP A 44 4.08 -8.33 -5.16
N THR A 45 5.34 -7.93 -5.32
CA THR A 45 6.21 -7.45 -4.23
C THR A 45 5.64 -6.18 -3.60
N ILE A 46 5.16 -5.21 -4.39
CA ILE A 46 4.51 -4.01 -3.85
C ILE A 46 3.26 -4.38 -3.03
N LEU A 47 2.38 -5.24 -3.55
CA LEU A 47 1.21 -5.70 -2.80
C LEU A 47 1.61 -6.47 -1.55
N PHE A 48 2.63 -7.32 -1.63
CA PHE A 48 3.16 -8.06 -0.50
C PHE A 48 3.69 -7.12 0.59
N PHE A 49 4.47 -6.09 0.24
CA PHE A 49 4.94 -5.09 1.19
C PHE A 49 3.78 -4.29 1.80
N CYS A 50 2.77 -3.93 1.00
CA CYS A 50 1.58 -3.24 1.50
C CYS A 50 0.82 -4.11 2.51
N TRP A 51 0.61 -5.39 2.19
CA TRP A 51 0.00 -6.38 3.07
C TRP A 51 0.81 -6.61 4.34
N LEU A 52 2.15 -6.70 4.23
CA LEU A 52 3.06 -6.89 5.36
C LEU A 52 2.97 -5.70 6.33
N LEU A 53 3.02 -4.47 5.81
CA LEU A 53 2.91 -3.25 6.63
C LEU A 53 1.58 -3.19 7.40
N VAL A 54 0.46 -3.46 6.73
CA VAL A 54 -0.85 -3.42 7.39
C VAL A 54 -1.02 -4.57 8.40
N SER A 55 -0.43 -5.74 8.14
CA SER A 55 -0.47 -6.89 9.05
C SER A 55 0.35 -6.63 10.32
N ILE A 56 1.56 -6.08 10.17
CA ILE A 56 2.40 -5.67 11.31
C ILE A 56 1.69 -4.60 12.14
N SER A 57 1.09 -3.60 11.49
CA SER A 57 0.32 -2.56 12.16
C SER A 57 -0.88 -3.13 12.93
N THR A 58 -1.64 -4.05 12.33
CA THR A 58 -2.76 -4.74 12.97
C THR A 58 -2.30 -5.50 14.20
N MET A 59 -1.22 -6.28 14.06
CA MET A 59 -0.65 -7.06 15.15
C MET A 59 -0.15 -6.16 16.28
N GLY A 60 0.51 -5.04 15.96
CA GLY A 60 0.90 -4.02 16.92
C GLY A 60 -0.32 -3.45 17.67
N SER A 61 -1.38 -3.08 16.94
CA SER A 61 -2.62 -2.58 17.54
C SER A 61 -3.27 -3.59 18.50
N LEU A 62 -3.24 -4.88 18.17
CA LEU A 62 -3.73 -5.95 19.06
C LEU A 62 -2.81 -6.13 20.27
N PHE A 63 -1.49 -6.07 20.08
CA PHE A 63 -0.50 -6.21 21.14
C PHE A 63 -0.66 -5.14 22.23
N PHE A 64 -0.83 -3.88 21.84
CA PHE A 64 -1.09 -2.79 22.79
C PHE A 64 -2.35 -3.02 23.63
N SER A 65 -3.39 -3.61 23.04
CA SER A 65 -4.66 -3.85 23.72
C SER A 65 -4.66 -5.08 24.62
N TYR A 66 -3.94 -6.14 24.25
CA TYR A 66 -3.99 -7.43 24.96
C TYR A 66 -2.83 -7.61 25.95
N VAL A 67 -1.67 -7.03 25.67
CA VAL A 67 -0.45 -7.21 26.48
C VAL A 67 -0.23 -6.03 27.42
N MET A 68 -0.46 -4.81 26.95
CA MET A 68 -0.29 -3.60 27.77
C MET A 68 -1.60 -3.07 28.38
N GLU A 69 -2.72 -3.78 28.15
CA GLU A 69 -4.06 -3.47 28.69
C GLU A 69 -4.51 -2.01 28.48
N PHE A 70 -3.97 -1.33 27.47
CA PHE A 70 -4.35 0.04 27.15
C PHE A 70 -5.69 0.06 26.41
N ALA A 71 -6.67 0.76 26.99
CA ALA A 71 -7.96 0.97 26.35
C ALA A 71 -7.79 1.87 25.10
N PRO A 72 -8.22 1.43 23.90
CA PRO A 72 -8.11 2.26 22.71
C PRO A 72 -9.11 3.41 22.75
N CYS A 73 -8.66 4.58 22.31
CA CYS A 73 -9.50 5.75 22.16
C CYS A 73 -10.57 5.57 21.07
N VAL A 74 -11.68 6.32 21.10
CA VAL A 74 -12.77 6.18 20.12
C VAL A 74 -12.28 6.45 18.68
N LEU A 75 -11.41 7.44 18.47
CA LEU A 75 -10.76 7.70 17.18
C LEU A 75 -9.85 6.55 16.71
N CYS A 76 -9.11 5.97 17.65
CA CYS A 76 -8.21 4.83 17.42
C CYS A 76 -9.04 3.60 17.02
N TRP A 77 -10.22 3.43 17.62
CA TRP A 77 -11.16 2.39 17.27
C TRP A 77 -11.69 2.56 15.84
N TYR A 78 -12.02 3.79 15.42
CA TYR A 78 -12.37 4.07 14.02
C TYR A 78 -11.21 3.72 13.06
N GLN A 79 -9.96 4.04 13.39
CA GLN A 79 -8.81 3.63 12.58
C GLN A 79 -8.73 2.11 12.42
N ARG A 80 -8.97 1.33 13.50
CA ARG A 80 -9.00 -0.14 13.44
C ARG A 80 -10.09 -0.67 12.51
N ILE A 81 -11.27 -0.05 12.49
CA ILE A 81 -12.38 -0.43 11.59
C ILE A 81 -11.99 -0.30 10.13
N PHE A 82 -11.21 0.70 9.75
CA PHE A 82 -10.74 0.85 8.37
C PHE A 82 -9.54 -0.06 8.07
N LEU A 83 -8.69 -0.32 9.07
CA LEU A 83 -7.44 -1.05 8.90
C LEU A 83 -7.64 -2.56 8.77
N PHE A 84 -8.50 -3.16 9.60
CA PHE A 84 -8.77 -4.61 9.57
C PHE A 84 -9.31 -5.15 8.23
N PRO A 85 -10.36 -4.55 7.63
CA PRO A 85 -10.82 -4.99 6.31
C PRO A 85 -9.76 -4.77 5.23
N LEU A 86 -8.88 -3.76 5.37
CA LEU A 86 -7.79 -3.53 4.44
C LEU A 86 -6.81 -4.71 4.38
N VAL A 87 -6.48 -5.32 5.53
CA VAL A 87 -5.65 -6.53 5.61
C VAL A 87 -6.26 -7.66 4.78
N ILE A 88 -7.57 -7.87 4.94
CA ILE A 88 -8.30 -8.96 4.27
C ILE A 88 -8.37 -8.71 2.76
N ILE A 89 -8.66 -7.48 2.34
CA ILE A 89 -8.74 -7.11 0.92
C ILE A 89 -7.37 -7.26 0.24
N LEU A 90 -6.30 -6.81 0.89
CA LEU A 90 -4.93 -6.94 0.36
C LEU A 90 -4.48 -8.41 0.33
N ALA A 91 -4.83 -9.20 1.34
CA ALA A 91 -4.56 -10.64 1.36
C ALA A 91 -5.30 -11.37 0.23
N ALA A 92 -6.57 -11.04 0.00
CA ALA A 92 -7.39 -11.61 -1.07
C ALA A 92 -6.80 -11.31 -2.45
N GLY A 93 -6.24 -10.11 -2.66
CA GLY A 93 -5.54 -9.75 -3.89
C GLY A 93 -4.14 -10.33 -4.04
N LEU A 94 -3.61 -11.00 -3.01
CA LEU A 94 -2.33 -11.69 -3.03
C LEU A 94 -2.49 -13.18 -3.40
N PHE A 95 -3.63 -13.79 -3.07
CA PHE A 95 -3.91 -15.24 -3.15
C PHE A 95 -4.90 -15.67 -4.27
N PRO A 96 -5.26 -14.82 -5.22
CA PRO A 96 -4.59 -14.77 -6.52
C PRO A 96 -4.17 -13.33 -6.84
N PHE A 97 -3.09 -13.13 -7.60
CA PHE A 97 -2.63 -11.78 -7.92
C PHE A 97 -3.65 -11.04 -8.81
N ASP A 98 -4.53 -10.25 -8.18
CA ASP A 98 -5.54 -9.44 -8.84
C ASP A 98 -5.32 -7.95 -8.51
N ASN A 99 -5.05 -7.19 -9.56
CA ASN A 99 -4.81 -5.75 -9.49
C ASN A 99 -6.09 -4.93 -9.22
N SER A 100 -7.27 -5.54 -9.36
CA SER A 100 -8.56 -4.90 -9.15
C SER A 100 -8.78 -4.54 -7.67
N VAL A 101 -8.11 -5.21 -6.75
CA VAL A 101 -8.21 -4.95 -5.29
C VAL A 101 -7.81 -3.53 -4.92
N VAL A 102 -6.92 -2.90 -5.71
CA VAL A 102 -6.43 -1.53 -5.48
C VAL A 102 -7.58 -0.53 -5.49
N ARG A 103 -8.60 -0.75 -6.34
CA ARG A 103 -9.76 0.15 -6.44
C ARG A 103 -10.64 0.14 -5.19
N TYR A 104 -10.66 -0.98 -4.47
CA TYR A 104 -11.41 -1.13 -3.22
C TYR A 104 -10.57 -0.71 -2.01
N ALA A 105 -9.27 -1.01 -2.01
CA ALA A 105 -8.37 -0.66 -0.92
C ALA A 105 -8.11 0.86 -0.81
N LEU A 106 -8.01 1.57 -1.95
CA LEU A 106 -7.69 3.00 -1.97
C LEU A 106 -8.71 3.90 -1.25
N PRO A 107 -10.04 3.84 -1.51
CA PRO A 107 -11.00 4.67 -0.77
C PRO A 107 -11.00 4.36 0.72
N LEU A 108 -10.80 3.09 1.09
CA LEU A 108 -10.74 2.65 2.48
C LEU A 108 -9.49 3.19 3.19
N ALA A 109 -8.34 3.16 2.52
CA ALA A 109 -7.09 3.73 3.03
C ALA A 109 -7.18 5.26 3.16
N VAL A 110 -7.84 5.95 2.22
CA VAL A 110 -8.07 7.40 2.29
C VAL A 110 -8.99 7.78 3.46
N ALA A 111 -10.05 7.00 3.72
CA ALA A 111 -10.91 7.21 4.88
C ALA A 111 -10.13 7.07 6.21
N GLY A 112 -9.32 6.00 6.32
CA GLY A 112 -8.42 5.81 7.46
C GLY A 112 -7.41 6.95 7.63
N TRP A 113 -6.82 7.40 6.52
CA TRP A 113 -5.89 8.54 6.50
C TRP A 113 -6.54 9.84 6.98
N LEU A 114 -7.78 10.12 6.55
CA LEU A 114 -8.52 11.30 7.01
C LEU A 114 -8.79 11.26 8.52
N THR A 115 -9.14 10.09 9.06
CA THR A 115 -9.30 9.92 10.52
C THR A 115 -7.99 10.07 11.28
N ALA A 116 -6.87 9.61 10.71
CA ALA A 116 -5.54 9.81 11.30
C ALA A 116 -5.10 11.28 11.27
N LEU A 117 -5.38 11.98 10.16
CA LEU A 117 -5.14 13.42 10.03
C LEU A 117 -5.95 14.22 11.07
N TYR A 118 -7.22 13.87 11.24
CA TYR A 118 -8.08 14.49 12.26
C TYR A 118 -7.54 14.27 13.68
N HIS A 119 -7.07 13.05 14.00
CA HIS A 119 -6.42 12.77 15.28
C HIS A 119 -5.16 13.61 15.48
N ASN A 120 -4.30 13.72 14.46
CA ASN A 120 -3.08 14.53 14.54
C ASN A 120 -3.40 16.03 14.73
N LEU A 121 -4.45 16.55 14.10
CA LEU A 121 -4.92 17.92 14.30
C LEU A 121 -5.47 18.17 15.71
N LEU A 122 -6.15 17.18 16.28
CA LEU A 122 -6.64 17.23 17.66
C LEU A 122 -5.46 17.24 18.64
N TYR A 123 -4.45 16.39 18.41
CA TYR A 123 -3.23 16.35 19.21
C TYR A 123 -2.41 17.64 19.10
N ALA A 124 -2.42 18.30 17.94
CA ALA A 124 -1.77 19.60 17.73
C ALA A 124 -2.49 20.78 18.41
N GLY A 125 -3.63 20.56 19.07
CA GLY A 125 -4.37 21.60 19.80
C GLY A 125 -5.09 22.62 18.91
N ILE A 126 -5.20 22.36 17.60
CA ILE A 126 -5.88 23.26 16.65
C ILE A 126 -7.40 23.15 16.79
N ILE A 127 -7.92 21.99 17.23
CA ILE A 127 -9.35 21.72 17.39
C ILE A 127 -9.69 21.65 18.89
N PRO A 128 -10.71 22.39 19.36
CA PRO A 128 -11.13 22.33 20.76
C PRO A 128 -11.65 20.93 21.15
N GLU A 129 -11.30 20.48 22.35
CA GLU A 129 -11.68 19.15 22.86
C GLU A 129 -13.19 18.89 22.93
N GLN A 130 -14.02 19.92 22.81
CA GLN A 130 -15.48 19.81 22.90
C GLN A 130 -16.13 19.25 21.62
N ILE A 131 -15.39 19.16 20.50
CA ILE A 131 -15.88 18.62 19.21
C ILE A 131 -15.58 17.12 19.09
N LYS A 132 -15.08 16.47 20.15
CA LYS A 132 -14.85 15.03 20.20
C LYS A 132 -16.18 14.29 19.94
N PRO A 133 -16.29 13.41 18.93
CA PRO A 133 -17.48 12.60 18.74
C PRO A 133 -17.62 11.64 19.93
N CYS A 134 -18.51 12.01 20.86
CA CYS A 134 -18.94 11.29 22.06
C CYS A 134 -17.88 11.12 23.17
N ALA A 135 -18.08 11.85 24.29
CA ALA A 135 -17.35 11.77 25.56
C ALA A 135 -17.61 10.48 26.37
N GLN A 136 -17.77 9.34 25.71
CA GLN A 136 -18.01 8.03 26.33
C GLN A 136 -16.78 7.13 26.10
N GLY A 137 -15.72 7.38 26.86
CA GLY A 137 -14.47 6.61 26.79
C GLY A 137 -13.26 7.40 27.30
N VAL A 138 -12.11 6.73 27.33
CA VAL A 138 -10.80 7.33 27.67
C VAL A 138 -10.48 8.51 26.74
N SER A 139 -9.85 9.56 27.28
CA SER A 139 -9.57 10.76 26.49
C SER A 139 -8.54 10.48 25.38
N CYS A 140 -8.84 10.87 24.14
CA CYS A 140 -7.93 10.75 23.00
C CYS A 140 -6.70 11.68 23.08
N THR A 141 -6.67 12.56 24.08
CA THR A 141 -5.60 13.54 24.36
C THR A 141 -4.84 13.22 25.64
N GLU A 142 -5.30 12.23 26.42
CA GLU A 142 -4.57 11.84 27.63
C GLU A 142 -3.30 11.07 27.26
N GLU A 143 -2.20 11.55 27.83
CA GLU A 143 -0.82 11.20 27.54
C GLU A 143 -0.47 9.80 28.11
N TYR A 144 -1.06 8.74 27.55
CA TYR A 144 -0.87 7.37 28.07
C TYR A 144 0.34 6.63 27.49
N ILE A 145 0.84 7.02 26.32
CA ILE A 145 1.88 6.26 25.61
C ILE A 145 2.93 7.19 25.00
N ASP A 146 3.69 7.84 25.86
CA ASP A 146 4.94 8.49 25.45
C ASP A 146 6.10 7.50 25.58
N LEU A 147 6.03 6.40 24.82
CA LEU A 147 7.02 5.29 24.90
C LEU A 147 8.43 5.74 24.44
N PHE A 148 8.55 6.91 23.81
CA PHE A 148 9.81 7.47 23.28
C PHE A 148 9.89 9.01 23.31
N GLY A 149 8.97 9.73 23.98
CA GLY A 149 8.95 11.20 24.05
C GLY A 149 8.68 11.94 22.72
N PHE A 150 8.52 11.20 21.61
CA PHE A 150 8.39 11.74 20.25
C PHE A 150 7.51 10.89 19.33
N LEU A 151 7.23 9.63 19.70
CA LEU A 151 6.53 8.65 18.86
C LEU A 151 5.10 8.47 19.36
N THR A 152 4.18 9.30 18.87
CA THR A 152 2.77 9.24 19.26
C THR A 152 2.00 8.22 18.41
N ILE A 153 0.97 7.59 18.98
CA ILE A 153 0.04 6.70 18.28
C ILE A 153 -0.52 7.35 16.98
N PRO A 154 -1.04 8.61 17.00
CA PRO A 154 -1.56 9.24 15.79
C PRO A 154 -0.50 9.42 14.68
N MET A 155 0.75 9.76 15.01
CA MET A 155 1.83 9.90 14.02
C MET A 155 2.13 8.57 13.33
N LEU A 156 2.20 7.48 14.09
CA LEU A 156 2.43 6.14 13.54
C LEU A 156 1.32 5.70 12.58
N SER A 157 0.06 5.85 12.99
CA SER A 157 -1.08 5.53 12.13
C SER A 157 -1.09 6.38 10.86
N PHE A 158 -0.79 7.67 10.97
CA PHE A 158 -0.73 8.59 9.83
C PHE A 158 0.35 8.16 8.82
N LEU A 159 1.56 7.82 9.29
CA LEU A 159 2.65 7.34 8.44
C LEU A 159 2.29 6.03 7.75
N LEU A 160 1.65 5.09 8.46
CA LEU A 160 1.22 3.81 7.90
C LEU A 160 0.20 3.99 6.78
N PHE A 161 -0.87 4.76 7.01
CA PHE A 161 -1.86 5.03 5.97
C PHE A 161 -1.25 5.80 4.78
N SER A 162 -0.34 6.74 5.04
CA SER A 162 0.36 7.48 3.98
C SER A 162 1.21 6.54 3.12
N MET A 163 1.97 5.63 3.74
CA MET A 163 2.75 4.62 3.02
C MET A 163 1.86 3.69 2.19
N ILE A 164 0.77 3.18 2.77
CA ILE A 164 -0.20 2.33 2.07
C ILE A 164 -0.76 3.03 0.83
N ILE A 165 -1.18 4.31 0.97
CA ILE A 165 -1.71 5.11 -0.14
C ILE A 165 -0.65 5.29 -1.24
N ILE A 166 0.59 5.62 -0.88
CA ILE A 166 1.69 5.79 -1.84
C ILE A 166 1.92 4.48 -2.60
N LEU A 167 2.01 3.35 -1.91
CA LEU A 167 2.21 2.03 -2.53
C LEU A 167 1.05 1.67 -3.49
N LEU A 168 -0.20 1.90 -3.07
CA LEU A 168 -1.39 1.67 -3.90
C LEU A 168 -1.41 2.57 -5.15
N ILE A 169 -1.06 3.85 -5.02
CA ILE A 169 -0.98 4.79 -6.14
C ILE A 169 0.13 4.38 -7.12
N LEU A 170 1.31 4.01 -6.62
CA LEU A 170 2.41 3.54 -7.47
C LEU A 170 2.00 2.31 -8.29
N LEU A 171 1.33 1.36 -7.65
CA LEU A 171 0.79 0.18 -8.32
C LEU A 171 -0.27 0.56 -9.37
N MET A 172 -1.22 1.45 -9.04
CA MET A 172 -2.26 1.92 -9.96
C MET A 172 -1.66 2.62 -11.20
N ARG A 173 -0.63 3.46 -11.02
CA ARG A 173 0.07 4.14 -12.12
C ARG A 173 0.79 3.14 -13.03
N ARG A 174 1.39 2.09 -12.47
CA ARG A 174 2.04 1.02 -13.24
C ARG A 174 1.04 0.23 -14.09
N ILE A 175 -0.09 -0.17 -13.50
CA ILE A 175 -1.15 -0.91 -14.21
C ILE A 175 -1.72 -0.07 -15.35
N SER A 176 -1.94 1.23 -15.12
CA SER A 176 -2.51 2.15 -16.11
C SER A 176 -1.59 2.39 -17.32
N LYS A 177 -0.26 2.42 -17.11
CA LYS A 177 0.72 2.53 -18.20
C LYS A 177 0.67 1.31 -19.14
N CYS A 178 0.52 0.11 -18.60
CA CYS A 178 0.49 -1.13 -19.39
C CYS A 178 -0.80 -1.29 -20.22
N LYS A 179 -1.88 -0.58 -19.84
CA LYS A 179 -3.15 -0.58 -20.58
C LYS A 179 -3.18 0.41 -21.76
N ASN A 180 -2.29 1.42 -21.76
CA ASN A 180 -2.25 2.50 -22.75
C ASN A 180 -1.08 2.39 -23.74
N ILE A 181 -0.35 1.27 -23.73
CA ILE A 181 0.68 0.94 -24.72
C ILE A 181 0.14 -0.16 -25.64
#